data_AF-A0A7V9CP76-F1
#
_entry.id   AF-A0A7V9CP76-F1
#
_cell.length_a   1.000
_cell.length_b   1.000
_cell.length_c   1.000
_cell.angle_alpha   90.00
_cell.angle_beta   90.00
_cell.angle_gamma   90.00
#
_symmetry.space_group_name_H-M   'P 1'
#
loop_
_entity.id
_entity.type
_entity.pdbx_description
1 polymer ?
#
loop_
_entity_poly.entity_id
_entity_poly.type
_entity_poly.pdbx_seq_one_letter_code
_entity_poly.pdbx_strand_id
1 'polypeptide(L)' 'LSGPALERIEQSALETLVVTNTIPLSDACSQSSKIVCLSVARLLGQAIRSIHEETSVSSLFV' A
#
# COMPACT_ATOMS: atom_id res chain seq x y z
N LEU A 1 -2.98 -6.13 8.04
CA LEU A 1 -3.73 -7.40 7.94
C LEU A 1 -3.68 -8.06 9.32
N SER A 2 -4.82 -8.24 9.97
CA SER A 2 -4.89 -8.67 11.38
C SER A 2 -5.55 -10.04 11.53
N GLY A 3 -5.22 -10.73 12.63
CA GLY A 3 -5.81 -12.04 12.96
C GLY A 3 -5.69 -13.05 11.82
N PRO A 4 -6.78 -13.75 11.45
CA PRO A 4 -6.77 -14.78 10.41
C PRO A 4 -6.82 -14.22 8.98
N ALA A 5 -6.51 -12.94 8.76
CA ALA A 5 -6.60 -12.32 7.43
C ALA A 5 -5.73 -13.03 6.39
N LEU A 6 -4.50 -13.42 6.76
CA LEU A 6 -3.59 -14.12 5.84
C LEU A 6 -4.16 -15.48 5.41
N GLU A 7 -4.61 -16.29 6.35
CA GLU A 7 -5.22 -17.61 6.05
C GLU A 7 -6.42 -17.48 5.11
N ARG A 8 -7.29 -16.48 5.35
CA ARG A 8 -8.45 -16.22 4.49
C ARG A 8 -8.04 -15.81 3.07
N ILE A 9 -7.00 -14.99 2.93
CA ILE A 9 -6.49 -14.57 1.62
C ILE A 9 -5.91 -15.78 0.88
N GLU A 10 -5.13 -16.62 1.55
CA GLU A 10 -4.55 -17.82 0.96
C GLU A 10 -5.62 -18.82 0.50
N GLN A 11 -6.67 -19.03 1.31
CA GLN A 11 -7.78 -19.92 0.98
C GLN A 11 -8.79 -19.33 -0.01
N SER A 12 -8.69 -18.04 -0.32
CA SER A 12 -9.62 -17.38 -1.23
C SER A 12 -9.33 -17.70 -2.70
N ALA A 13 -10.33 -17.45 -3.56
CA ALA A 13 -10.20 -17.50 -5.01
C ALA A 13 -9.43 -16.29 -5.60
N LEU A 14 -8.88 -15.39 -4.77
CA LEU A 14 -8.11 -14.25 -5.25
C LEU A 14 -6.82 -14.73 -5.93
N GLU A 15 -6.57 -14.21 -7.12
CA GLU A 15 -5.30 -14.35 -7.82
C GLU A 15 -4.23 -13.46 -7.19
N THR A 16 -4.56 -12.20 -6.91
CA THR A 16 -3.63 -11.24 -6.30
C THR A 16 -4.39 -10.19 -5.48
N LEU A 17 -3.82 -9.85 -4.32
CA LEU A 17 -4.21 -8.75 -3.46
C LEU A 17 -3.12 -7.67 -3.50
N VAL A 18 -3.43 -6.52 -4.11
CA VAL A 18 -2.52 -5.38 -4.15
C VAL A 18 -2.83 -4.44 -2.97
N VAL A 19 -1.81 -4.12 -2.18
CA VAL A 19 -1.91 -3.19 -1.04
C VAL A 19 -0.83 -2.13 -1.11
N THR A 20 -0.98 -1.05 -0.36
CA THR A 20 0.05 -0.02 -0.22
C THR A 20 0.87 -0.21 1.05
N ASN A 21 2.12 0.24 1.05
CA ASN A 21 3.00 0.22 2.22
C ASN A 21 2.68 1.32 3.27
N THR A 22 1.43 1.77 3.38
CA THR A 22 0.97 2.75 4.39
C THR A 22 1.00 2.19 5.81
N ILE A 23 0.90 0.87 5.94
CA ILE A 23 1.09 0.11 7.18
C ILE A 23 2.11 -0.98 6.87
N PRO A 24 3.15 -1.18 7.72
CA PRO A 24 4.07 -2.29 7.56
C PRO A 24 3.34 -3.63 7.56
N LEU A 25 3.67 -4.50 6.60
CA LEU A 25 3.19 -5.87 6.58
C LEU A 25 3.96 -6.69 7.62
N SER A 26 3.31 -7.68 8.22
CA SER A 26 4.02 -8.70 8.99
C SER A 26 4.84 -9.59 8.06
N ASP A 27 5.89 -10.23 8.60
CA ASP A 27 6.78 -11.12 7.84
C ASP A 27 6.00 -12.24 7.13
N ALA A 28 4.97 -12.80 7.78
CA ALA A 28 4.13 -13.82 7.17
C ALA A 28 3.34 -13.29 5.96
N CYS A 29 2.87 -12.04 6.02
CA CYS A 29 2.14 -11.44 4.90
C CYS A 29 3.07 -11.00 3.76
N SER A 30 4.31 -10.59 4.06
CA SER A 30 5.29 -10.18 3.04
C SER A 30 5.84 -11.36 2.23
N GLN A 31 5.74 -12.57 2.76
CA GLN A 31 6.15 -13.82 2.10
C GLN A 31 5.02 -14.46 1.26
N SER A 32 3.77 -13.98 1.37
CA SER A 32 2.64 -14.50 0.59
C SER A 32 2.81 -14.20 -0.89
N SER A 33 2.66 -15.22 -1.74
CA SER A 33 2.70 -15.06 -3.20
C SER A 33 1.48 -14.35 -3.77
N LYS A 34 0.37 -14.28 -3.01
CA LYS A 34 -0.86 -13.57 -3.40
C LYS A 34 -0.82 -12.09 -3.05
N ILE A 35 0.10 -11.62 -2.21
CA ILE A 35 0.11 -10.23 -1.74
C ILE A 35 1.21 -9.44 -2.44
N VAL A 36 0.83 -8.37 -3.12
CA VAL A 36 1.76 -7.42 -3.74
C VAL A 36 1.66 -6.09 -3.01
N CYS A 37 2.79 -5.60 -2.48
CA CYS A 37 2.85 -4.33 -1.77
C CYS A 37 3.48 -3.24 -2.65
N LEU A 38 2.74 -2.17 -2.91
CA LEU A 38 3.20 -1.01 -3.68
C LEU A 38 3.56 0.15 -2.76
N SER A 39 4.61 0.87 -3.12
CA SER A 39 5.04 2.04 -2.36
C SER A 39 4.18 3.27 -2.68
N VAL A 40 3.66 3.94 -1.65
CA VAL A 40 3.06 5.29 -1.77
C VAL A 40 4.05 6.40 -1.44
N ALA A 41 5.32 6.09 -1.16
CA ALA A 41 6.32 7.06 -0.72
C ALA A 41 6.49 8.22 -1.71
N ARG A 42 6.44 7.95 -3.02
CA ARG A 42 6.51 8.99 -4.06
C ARG A 42 5.36 9.98 -3.93
N LEU A 43 4.11 9.50 -3.83
CA LEU A 43 2.92 10.35 -3.74
C LEU A 43 2.95 11.20 -2.46
N LEU A 44 3.27 10.58 -1.32
CA LEU A 44 3.39 11.28 -0.04
C LEU A 44 4.52 12.33 -0.07
N GLY A 45 5.67 12.00 -0.65
CA GLY A 45 6.79 12.93 -0.81
C GLY A 45 6.44 14.13 -1.68
N GLN A 46 5.72 13.91 -2.79
CA GLN A 46 5.24 15.02 -3.62
C GLN A 46 4.19 15.89 -2.91
N ALA A 47 3.31 15.28 -2.10
CA ALA A 47 2.34 16.02 -1.30
C ALA A 47 3.04 16.92 -0.27
N ILE A 48 4.03 16.38 0.47
CA ILE A 48 4.85 17.15 1.42
C ILE A 48 5.54 18.31 0.70
N ARG A 49 6.18 18.06 -0.45
CA ARG A 49 6.83 19.11 -1.24
C ARG A 49 5.84 20.19 -1.66
N SER A 50 4.66 19.80 -2.14
CA SER A 50 3.66 20.78 -2.59
C SER A 50 3.17 21.67 -1.46
N ILE A 51 2.96 21.10 -0.27
CA ILE A 51 2.62 21.86 0.95
C ILE A 51 3.75 22.83 1.32
N HIS A 52 5.00 22.37 1.26
CA HIS A 52 6.16 23.20 1.59
C HIS A 52 6.39 24.34 0.60
N GLU A 53 6.14 24.10 -0.69
CA GLU A 53 6.33 25.06 -1.79
C GLU A 53 5.08 25.91 -2.07
N GLU A 54 4.01 25.77 -1.27
CA GLU A 54 2.72 26.44 -1.48
C GLU A 54 2.12 26.19 -2.89
N THR A 55 2.39 25.02 -3.46
CA THR A 55 1.83 24.58 -4.75
C THR A 55 0.65 23.63 -4.55
N SER A 56 -0.12 23.38 -5.63
CA SER A 56 -1.35 22.60 -5.53
C SER A 56 -1.10 21.10 -5.36
N VAL A 57 -1.54 20.54 -4.22
CA VAL A 57 -1.58 19.09 -3.95
C VAL A 57 -2.55 18.37 -4.91
N SER A 58 -3.60 19.05 -5.37
CA SER A 58 -4.58 18.48 -6.29
C SER A 58 -3.98 18.05 -7.63
N SER A 59 -2.79 18.56 -7.98
CA SER A 59 -2.03 18.14 -9.17
C SER A 59 -1.62 16.66 -9.14
N LEU A 60 -1.66 16.00 -7.98
CA LEU A 60 -1.32 14.57 -7.84
C LEU A 60 -2.46 13.62 -8.27
N PHE A 61 -3.63 14.15 -8.59
CA PHE A 61 -4.85 13.37 -8.89
C PHE A 61 -5.35 13.56 -10.33
N VAL A 62 -4.50 14.09 -11.22
CA VAL A 62 -4.79 14.39 -12.63
C VAL A 62 -4.09 13.40 -13.55
#